data_AF-A0A9E3JUW6-F1
#
_entry.id   AF-A0A9E3JUW6-F1
#
_cell.length_a   1.000
_cell.length_b   1.000
_cell.length_c   1.000
_cell.angle_alpha   90.00
_cell.angle_beta   90.00
_cell.angle_gamma   90.00
#
_symmetry.space_group_name_H-M   'P 1'
#
loop_
_entity.id
_entity.type
_entity.pdbx_description
1 polymer ?
#
loop_
_entity_poly.entity_id
_entity_poly.type
_entity_poly.pdbx_seq_one_letter_code
_entity_poly.pdbx_strand_id
1 'polypeptide(L)'
;MQAPAEVPKPCATEFDSIALVLQGGGALGAYQAGVYEKLLEAGVEPTWVSGISIGAINSAIIAGNPRERRVARLREFWELVSNASDGIVGDPWTGVPLVDTLHAWVNQIAAGRVLVQGVPGFFEPRLPPPYLAWPGAGATSFYDTAPLRATLARLVDFDRINAREMRLSIGAVNVRTGNFAYFDNAKDRIGPEHIMASGALPPGFDAVEIDGERYWDGGMVSNTPLEWVLAARSRLHTLVFQVDLWSARGDVPSDLAGVATRMKEIQYSSRTRSATDAFRRTEKLRTAYNELLALMPP
;
A
#
# COMPACT_ATOMS: atom_id res chain seq x y z
N MET A 1 -13.36 -18.07 39.34
CA MET A 1 -12.66 -17.01 38.58
C MET A 1 -11.68 -17.69 37.64
N GLN A 2 -12.02 -17.83 36.35
CA GLN A 2 -11.04 -18.20 35.34
C GLN A 2 -10.30 -16.93 34.94
N ALA A 3 -8.96 -16.97 34.97
CA ALA A 3 -8.14 -15.93 34.39
C ALA A 3 -8.48 -15.79 32.90
N PRO A 4 -8.51 -14.58 32.33
CA PRO A 4 -8.69 -14.42 30.89
C PRO A 4 -7.57 -15.17 30.15
N ALA A 5 -7.94 -15.87 29.08
CA ALA A 5 -7.02 -16.62 28.24
C ALA A 5 -5.88 -15.71 27.76
N GLU A 6 -4.64 -16.17 27.97
CA GLU A 6 -3.43 -15.48 27.51
C GLU A 6 -3.48 -15.31 25.99
N VAL A 7 -3.52 -14.04 25.55
CA VAL A 7 -3.38 -13.68 24.13
C VAL A 7 -1.96 -14.04 23.70
N PRO A 8 -1.76 -14.80 22.59
CA PRO A 8 -0.41 -15.14 22.14
C PRO A 8 0.37 -13.86 21.82
N LYS A 9 1.50 -13.65 22.51
CA LYS A 9 2.41 -12.54 22.24
C LYS A 9 3.16 -12.82 20.92
N PRO A 10 3.16 -11.91 19.94
CA PRO A 10 4.04 -12.04 18.80
C PRO A 10 5.49 -11.92 19.28
N CYS A 11 6.34 -12.84 18.84
CA CYS A 11 7.74 -12.92 19.22
C CYS A 11 8.55 -11.73 18.67
N ALA A 12 9.69 -11.49 19.33
CA ALA A 12 10.65 -10.42 19.19
C ALA A 12 10.21 -9.05 19.76
N THR A 13 10.75 -8.77 20.95
CA THR A 13 11.02 -7.45 21.58
C THR A 13 9.95 -6.85 22.52
N GLU A 14 10.43 -5.99 23.40
CA GLU A 14 9.78 -5.15 24.42
C GLU A 14 8.51 -4.35 24.04
N PHE A 15 7.95 -4.60 22.85
CA PHE A 15 6.84 -3.86 22.28
C PHE A 15 5.55 -4.69 22.35
N ASP A 16 4.44 -4.03 22.70
CA ASP A 16 3.11 -4.64 22.76
C ASP A 16 2.48 -4.77 21.36
N SER A 17 3.00 -4.04 20.36
CA SER A 17 2.47 -4.02 19.00
C SER A 17 3.58 -3.80 17.98
N ILE A 18 3.45 -4.42 16.81
CA ILE A 18 4.37 -4.22 15.68
C ILE A 18 3.54 -3.81 14.47
N ALA A 19 3.71 -2.57 14.03
CA ALA A 19 3.03 -2.02 12.86
C ALA A 19 3.94 -2.05 11.64
N LEU A 20 3.46 -2.63 10.54
CA LEU A 20 4.10 -2.60 9.24
C LEU A 20 3.33 -1.65 8.32
N VAL A 21 3.99 -0.56 7.92
CA VAL A 21 3.46 0.52 7.11
C VAL A 21 4.02 0.41 5.69
N LEU A 22 3.15 0.17 4.72
CA LEU A 22 3.50 -0.09 3.33
C LEU A 22 3.06 1.07 2.43
N GLN A 23 4.04 1.77 1.85
CA GLN A 23 3.83 2.90 0.95
C GLN A 23 3.22 2.48 -0.40
N GLY A 24 2.50 3.37 -1.08
CA GLY A 24 2.16 3.19 -2.49
C GLY A 24 3.36 3.32 -3.44
N GLY A 25 3.39 2.54 -4.52
CA GLY A 25 4.48 2.60 -5.50
C GLY A 25 4.36 1.71 -6.74
N GLY A 26 3.16 1.21 -7.04
CA GLY A 26 2.93 0.32 -8.18
C GLY A 26 3.86 -0.89 -8.17
N ALA A 27 4.58 -1.14 -9.26
CA ALA A 27 5.47 -2.30 -9.41
C ALA A 27 6.60 -2.38 -8.36
N LEU A 28 7.00 -1.25 -7.76
CA LEU A 28 8.01 -1.25 -6.69
C LEU A 28 7.54 -1.99 -5.43
N GLY A 29 6.23 -2.26 -5.31
CA GLY A 29 5.65 -3.02 -4.19
C GLY A 29 6.20 -4.43 -4.02
N ALA A 30 6.85 -5.03 -5.04
CA ALA A 30 7.50 -6.34 -4.92
C ALA A 30 8.57 -6.34 -3.83
N TYR A 31 9.26 -5.21 -3.65
CA TYR A 31 10.21 -5.01 -2.57
C TYR A 31 9.58 -5.20 -1.18
N GLN A 32 8.34 -4.74 -0.99
CA GLN A 32 7.63 -4.88 0.29
C GLN A 32 7.34 -6.34 0.64
N ALA A 33 7.08 -7.19 -0.36
CA ALA A 33 6.90 -8.62 -0.15
C ALA A 33 8.20 -9.27 0.35
N GLY A 34 9.34 -8.87 -0.22
CA GLY A 34 10.67 -9.30 0.26
C GLY A 34 10.99 -8.80 1.67
N VAL A 35 10.66 -7.54 1.99
CA VAL A 35 10.79 -7.01 3.36
C VAL A 35 9.96 -7.82 4.35
N TYR A 36 8.70 -8.11 4.02
CA TYR A 36 7.83 -8.91 4.88
C TYR A 36 8.37 -10.33 5.09
N GLU A 37 8.87 -10.98 4.03
CA GLU A 37 9.52 -12.28 4.14
C GLU A 37 10.71 -12.24 5.11
N LYS A 38 11.58 -11.22 5.01
CA LYS A 38 12.72 -11.07 5.93
C LYS A 38 12.33 -10.74 7.36
N LEU A 39 11.26 -9.99 7.58
CA LEU A 39 10.72 -9.78 8.94
C LEU A 39 10.28 -11.12 9.56
N LEU A 40 9.55 -11.95 8.80
CA LEU A 40 9.13 -13.27 9.28
C LEU A 40 10.32 -14.21 9.55
N GLU A 41 11.35 -14.23 8.69
CA GLU A 41 12.58 -14.99 8.92
C GLU A 41 13.30 -14.55 10.20
N ALA A 42 13.28 -13.24 10.50
CA ALA A 42 13.83 -12.67 11.73
C ALA A 42 12.95 -12.90 12.97
N GLY A 43 11.80 -13.58 12.82
CA GLY A 43 10.85 -13.82 13.91
C GLY A 43 10.01 -12.60 14.30
N VAL A 44 10.02 -11.54 13.47
CA VAL A 44 9.25 -10.31 13.67
C VAL A 44 7.92 -10.44 12.94
N GLU A 45 6.83 -10.62 13.69
CA GLU A 45 5.50 -10.76 13.12
C GLU A 45 4.63 -9.50 13.39
N PRO A 46 4.23 -8.76 12.35
CA PRO A 46 3.36 -7.60 12.53
C PRO A 46 2.01 -7.98 13.13
N THR A 47 1.53 -7.22 14.12
CA THR A 47 0.16 -7.29 14.63
C THR A 47 -0.77 -6.33 13.90
N TRP A 48 -0.19 -5.36 13.20
CA TRP A 48 -0.89 -4.34 12.44
C TRP A 48 -0.19 -4.13 11.10
N VAL A 49 -0.94 -4.22 10.02
CA VAL A 49 -0.49 -3.80 8.68
C VAL A 49 -1.32 -2.62 8.21
N SER A 50 -0.66 -1.62 7.64
CA SER A 50 -1.30 -0.43 7.08
C SER A 50 -0.73 -0.13 5.71
N GLY A 51 -1.60 0.07 4.72
CA GLY A 51 -1.16 0.14 3.32
C GLY A 51 -1.91 1.18 2.49
N ILE A 52 -1.22 1.71 1.48
CA ILE A 52 -1.77 2.60 0.44
C ILE A 52 -1.40 2.05 -0.93
N SER A 53 -2.30 2.16 -1.90
CA SER A 53 -2.13 1.62 -3.26
C SER A 53 -1.68 0.15 -3.27
N ILE A 54 -0.57 -0.16 -3.94
CA ILE A 54 0.03 -1.51 -3.90
C ILE A 54 0.35 -2.00 -2.47
N GLY A 55 0.67 -1.08 -1.56
CA GLY A 55 0.88 -1.39 -0.15
C GLY A 55 -0.41 -1.92 0.49
N ALA A 56 -1.58 -1.39 0.13
CA ALA A 56 -2.87 -1.90 0.59
C ALA A 56 -3.14 -3.34 0.11
N ILE A 57 -2.73 -3.67 -1.12
CA ILE A 57 -2.85 -5.03 -1.66
C ILE A 57 -1.94 -5.99 -0.90
N ASN A 58 -0.66 -5.64 -0.72
CA ASN A 58 0.27 -6.42 0.08
C ASN A 58 -0.25 -6.59 1.52
N SER A 59 -0.74 -5.53 2.16
CA SER A 59 -1.33 -5.58 3.50
C SER A 59 -2.54 -6.51 3.57
N ALA A 60 -3.43 -6.48 2.57
CA ALA A 60 -4.59 -7.36 2.50
C ALA A 60 -4.17 -8.84 2.35
N ILE A 61 -3.18 -9.13 1.49
CA ILE A 61 -2.65 -10.49 1.34
C ILE A 61 -2.02 -10.99 2.65
N ILE A 62 -1.29 -10.14 3.37
CA ILE A 62 -0.68 -10.47 4.66
C ILE A 62 -1.78 -10.74 5.72
N ALA A 63 -2.74 -9.84 5.88
CA ALA A 63 -3.78 -9.95 6.91
C ALA A 63 -4.80 -11.06 6.60
N GLY A 64 -5.12 -11.27 5.33
CA GLY A 64 -6.10 -12.26 4.88
C GLY A 64 -5.55 -13.66 4.67
N ASN A 65 -4.37 -13.98 5.22
CA ASN A 65 -3.81 -15.32 5.14
C ASN A 65 -3.22 -15.80 6.48
N PRO A 66 -3.31 -17.11 6.76
CA PRO A 66 -2.58 -17.71 7.86
C PRO A 66 -1.08 -17.55 7.63
N ARG A 67 -0.34 -17.42 8.74
CA ARG A 67 1.10 -17.09 8.78
C ARG A 67 1.92 -17.86 7.74
N GLU A 68 1.69 -19.16 7.61
CA GLU A 68 2.45 -20.09 6.77
C GLU A 68 2.23 -19.84 5.27
N ARG A 69 1.12 -19.20 4.88
CA ARG A 69 0.78 -18.94 3.47
C ARG A 69 1.06 -17.52 3.01
N ARG A 70 1.30 -16.57 3.93
CA ARG A 70 1.40 -15.14 3.58
C ARG A 70 2.48 -14.86 2.53
N VAL A 71 3.69 -15.41 2.70
CA VAL A 71 4.80 -15.24 1.75
C VAL A 71 4.48 -15.91 0.40
N ALA A 72 3.94 -17.14 0.43
CA ALA A 72 3.57 -17.84 -0.80
C ALA A 72 2.49 -17.08 -1.61
N ARG A 73 1.50 -16.50 -0.93
CA ARG A 73 0.44 -15.70 -1.59
C ARG A 73 0.93 -14.36 -2.11
N LEU A 74 1.88 -13.73 -1.42
CA LEU A 74 2.56 -12.54 -1.93
C LEU A 74 3.34 -12.87 -3.21
N ARG A 75 4.12 -13.97 -3.20
CA ARG A 75 4.83 -14.43 -4.41
C ARG A 75 3.90 -14.73 -5.56
N GLU A 76 2.83 -15.47 -5.30
CA GLU A 76 1.81 -15.79 -6.31
C GLU A 76 1.18 -14.53 -6.94
N PHE A 77 0.90 -13.50 -6.13
CA PHE A 77 0.44 -12.21 -6.64
C PHE A 77 1.50 -11.57 -7.55
N TRP A 78 2.74 -11.48 -7.07
CA TRP A 78 3.83 -10.80 -7.77
C TRP A 78 4.26 -11.53 -9.04
N GLU A 79 4.25 -12.87 -9.06
CA GLU A 79 4.44 -13.69 -10.25
C GLU A 79 3.33 -13.42 -11.28
N LEU A 80 2.06 -13.45 -10.85
CA LEU A 80 0.92 -13.19 -11.74
C LEU A 80 1.03 -11.82 -12.45
N VAL A 81 1.35 -10.76 -11.72
CA VAL A 81 1.46 -9.41 -12.29
C VAL A 81 2.75 -9.19 -13.06
N SER A 82 3.83 -9.92 -12.72
CA SER A 82 5.12 -9.82 -13.42
C SER A 82 5.14 -10.61 -14.72
N ASN A 83 4.36 -11.69 -14.85
CA ASN A 83 4.27 -12.49 -16.08
C ASN A 83 3.70 -11.68 -17.27
N ALA A 84 3.14 -10.47 -17.04
CA ALA A 84 2.90 -9.48 -18.09
C ALA A 84 4.17 -9.13 -18.90
N SER A 85 5.33 -9.28 -18.27
CA SER A 85 6.66 -8.95 -18.81
C SER A 85 7.41 -10.14 -19.42
N ASP A 86 6.96 -11.39 -19.21
CA ASP A 86 7.63 -12.59 -19.74
C ASP A 86 7.67 -12.65 -21.27
N GLY A 87 6.77 -11.92 -21.96
CA GLY A 87 6.89 -11.71 -23.41
C GLY A 87 8.00 -10.74 -23.84
N ILE A 88 8.92 -10.34 -22.95
CA ILE A 88 10.06 -9.44 -23.23
C ILE A 88 11.40 -10.17 -22.99
N VAL A 89 11.44 -11.11 -22.03
CA VAL A 89 12.63 -11.87 -21.68
C VAL A 89 12.49 -13.28 -22.23
N GLY A 90 12.82 -13.47 -23.51
CA GLY A 90 12.79 -14.82 -24.11
C GLY A 90 12.63 -14.92 -25.62
N ASP A 91 12.63 -13.81 -26.38
CA ASP A 91 12.76 -13.93 -27.84
C ASP A 91 14.23 -14.20 -28.20
N PRO A 92 14.58 -15.39 -28.75
CA PRO A 92 15.94 -15.73 -29.15
C PRO A 92 16.53 -14.80 -30.21
N TRP A 93 15.72 -13.91 -30.82
CA TRP A 93 16.17 -12.97 -31.84
C TRP A 93 16.75 -11.65 -31.33
N THR A 94 16.59 -11.30 -30.04
CA THR A 94 16.97 -9.94 -29.57
C THR A 94 18.36 -9.85 -28.93
N GLY A 95 18.96 -10.95 -28.46
CA GLY A 95 20.42 -11.07 -28.27
C GLY A 95 21.14 -10.05 -27.38
N VAL A 96 20.49 -9.37 -26.42
CA VAL A 96 21.17 -8.35 -25.57
C VAL A 96 21.50 -8.88 -24.17
N PRO A 97 22.78 -8.94 -23.76
CA PRO A 97 23.18 -9.29 -22.39
C PRO A 97 22.87 -8.17 -21.39
N LEU A 98 22.49 -8.58 -20.18
CA LEU A 98 22.05 -7.72 -19.08
C LEU A 98 23.20 -6.84 -18.53
N VAL A 99 23.09 -5.53 -18.69
CA VAL A 99 23.92 -4.53 -17.99
C VAL A 99 23.06 -3.35 -17.55
N ASP A 100 23.38 -2.80 -16.37
CA ASP A 100 22.55 -1.92 -15.52
C ASP A 100 21.99 -0.64 -16.16
N THR A 101 22.48 -0.25 -17.35
CA THR A 101 22.04 0.92 -18.12
C THR A 101 20.78 0.69 -18.97
N LEU A 102 20.28 -0.55 -19.06
CA LEU A 102 19.03 -0.92 -19.76
C LEU A 102 17.74 -0.77 -18.94
N HIS A 103 17.83 -0.50 -17.63
CA HIS A 103 16.65 -0.40 -16.76
C HIS A 103 15.70 0.75 -17.16
N ALA A 104 16.20 1.86 -17.70
CA ALA A 104 15.35 2.98 -18.11
C ALA A 104 14.62 2.75 -19.44
N TRP A 105 15.26 2.05 -20.40
CA TRP A 105 14.71 1.81 -21.74
C TRP A 105 13.79 0.59 -21.81
N VAL A 106 14.13 -0.50 -21.11
CA VAL A 106 13.25 -1.69 -20.98
C VAL A 106 11.95 -1.32 -20.25
N ASN A 107 12.03 -0.42 -19.27
CA ASN A 107 10.84 0.10 -18.58
C ASN A 107 9.92 0.92 -19.49
N GLN A 108 10.40 1.62 -20.52
CA GLN A 108 9.53 2.41 -21.41
C GLN A 108 8.82 1.55 -22.47
N ILE A 109 9.47 0.49 -22.97
CA ILE A 109 8.85 -0.46 -23.92
C ILE A 109 7.89 -1.41 -23.18
N ALA A 110 8.26 -1.88 -21.98
CA ALA A 110 7.37 -2.64 -21.10
C ALA A 110 6.17 -1.79 -20.66
N ALA A 111 6.38 -0.51 -20.30
CA ALA A 111 5.29 0.41 -20.01
C ALA A 111 4.38 0.64 -21.22
N GLY A 112 4.95 0.80 -22.42
CA GLY A 112 4.18 0.94 -23.66
C GLY A 112 3.24 -0.25 -23.92
N ARG A 113 3.70 -1.48 -23.70
CA ARG A 113 2.86 -2.69 -23.86
C ARG A 113 1.87 -2.88 -22.73
N VAL A 114 2.23 -2.59 -21.48
CA VAL A 114 1.31 -2.60 -20.33
C VAL A 114 0.14 -1.63 -20.52
N LEU A 115 0.39 -0.45 -21.11
CA LEU A 115 -0.66 0.52 -21.43
C LEU A 115 -1.66 -0.02 -22.47
N VAL A 116 -1.24 -0.94 -23.36
CA VAL A 116 -2.07 -1.47 -24.46
C VAL A 116 -2.69 -2.83 -24.16
N GLN A 117 -2.03 -3.68 -23.36
CA GLN A 117 -2.47 -5.04 -23.07
C GLN A 117 -3.00 -5.23 -21.64
N GLY A 118 -2.75 -4.26 -20.76
CA GLY A 118 -3.06 -4.39 -19.34
C GLY A 118 -2.01 -5.21 -18.59
N VAL A 119 -2.33 -5.57 -17.36
CA VAL A 119 -1.54 -6.45 -16.49
C VAL A 119 -2.45 -7.61 -16.07
N PRO A 120 -2.09 -8.87 -16.41
CA PRO A 120 -2.87 -10.05 -16.05
C PRO A 120 -3.21 -10.08 -14.56
N GLY A 121 -4.48 -10.33 -14.25
CA GLY A 121 -4.97 -10.38 -12.88
C GLY A 121 -4.98 -9.04 -12.15
N PHE A 122 -4.71 -7.92 -12.82
CA PHE A 122 -4.66 -6.60 -12.21
C PHE A 122 -5.56 -5.59 -12.94
N PHE A 123 -5.32 -5.32 -14.22
CA PHE A 123 -6.20 -4.46 -15.01
C PHE A 123 -6.15 -4.74 -16.50
N GLU A 124 -7.20 -4.34 -17.21
CA GLU A 124 -7.33 -4.44 -18.67
C GLU A 124 -7.73 -3.09 -19.28
N PRO A 125 -7.29 -2.76 -20.50
CA PRO A 125 -7.65 -1.53 -21.19
C PRO A 125 -9.14 -1.51 -21.54
N ARG A 126 -9.80 -0.36 -21.34
CA ARG A 126 -11.19 -0.17 -21.76
C ARG A 126 -11.30 0.05 -23.26
N LEU A 127 -12.23 -0.66 -23.89
CA LEU A 127 -12.57 -0.53 -25.29
C LEU A 127 -14.07 -0.17 -25.43
N PRO A 128 -14.43 0.97 -26.04
CA PRO A 128 -13.55 1.99 -26.62
C PRO A 128 -12.83 2.85 -25.56
N PRO A 129 -11.69 3.49 -25.90
CA PRO A 129 -10.99 4.43 -25.01
C PRO A 129 -11.90 5.56 -24.48
N PRO A 130 -11.66 6.07 -23.25
CA PRO A 130 -12.54 7.03 -22.58
C PRO A 130 -12.71 8.34 -23.35
N TYR A 131 -11.71 8.78 -24.13
CA TYR A 131 -11.82 9.98 -24.97
C TYR A 131 -12.82 9.86 -26.13
N LEU A 132 -13.14 8.63 -26.54
CA LEU A 132 -14.14 8.33 -27.56
C LEU A 132 -15.51 8.04 -26.94
N ALA A 133 -15.59 7.95 -25.61
CA ALA A 133 -16.85 7.77 -24.90
C ALA A 133 -17.58 9.10 -24.77
N TRP A 134 -18.91 9.06 -24.85
CA TRP A 134 -19.74 10.24 -24.66
C TRP A 134 -19.65 10.73 -23.20
N PRO A 135 -19.62 12.06 -22.93
CA PRO A 135 -19.67 12.58 -21.57
C PRO A 135 -20.86 11.99 -20.80
N GLY A 136 -20.61 11.36 -19.65
CA GLY A 136 -21.63 10.68 -18.85
C GLY A 136 -21.78 9.17 -19.11
N ALA A 137 -21.05 8.59 -20.08
CA ALA A 137 -21.06 7.15 -20.36
C ALA A 137 -20.33 6.29 -19.29
N GLY A 138 -19.87 6.88 -18.18
CA GLY A 138 -19.19 6.16 -17.10
C GLY A 138 -17.73 5.77 -17.37
N ALA A 139 -17.16 6.16 -18.52
CA ALA A 139 -15.75 5.91 -18.84
C ALA A 139 -14.86 7.04 -18.29
N THR A 140 -14.69 7.10 -16.97
CA THR A 140 -13.83 8.08 -16.29
C THR A 140 -12.38 7.62 -16.09
N SER A 141 -12.04 6.42 -16.57
CA SER A 141 -10.71 5.84 -16.48
C SER A 141 -10.29 5.12 -17.78
N PHE A 142 -8.99 4.87 -17.91
CA PHE A 142 -8.42 4.11 -19.03
C PHE A 142 -8.55 2.60 -18.88
N TYR A 143 -8.54 2.09 -17.65
CA TYR A 143 -8.48 0.67 -17.38
C TYR A 143 -9.64 0.21 -16.50
N ASP A 144 -10.06 -1.04 -16.71
CA ASP A 144 -10.96 -1.79 -15.85
C ASP A 144 -10.14 -2.64 -14.87
N THR A 145 -10.53 -2.62 -13.60
CA THR A 145 -9.89 -3.33 -12.48
C THR A 145 -10.71 -4.53 -12.01
N ALA A 146 -11.72 -4.97 -12.77
CA ALA A 146 -12.40 -6.25 -12.54
C ALA A 146 -11.43 -7.45 -12.39
N PRO A 147 -10.32 -7.55 -13.15
CA PRO A 147 -9.31 -8.60 -12.92
C PRO A 147 -8.67 -8.53 -11.53
N LEU A 148 -8.35 -7.34 -11.00
CA LEU A 148 -7.84 -7.19 -9.64
C LEU A 148 -8.85 -7.68 -8.61
N ARG A 149 -10.15 -7.39 -8.80
CA ARG A 149 -11.20 -7.89 -7.90
C ARG A 149 -11.20 -9.42 -7.83
N ALA A 150 -11.08 -10.09 -8.97
CA ALA A 150 -11.01 -11.54 -9.05
C ALA A 150 -9.74 -12.09 -8.37
N THR A 151 -8.59 -11.44 -8.58
CA THR A 151 -7.33 -11.79 -7.92
C THR A 151 -7.41 -11.64 -6.39
N LEU A 152 -7.97 -10.53 -5.90
CA LEU A 152 -8.16 -10.32 -4.46
C LEU A 152 -9.08 -11.37 -3.86
N ALA A 153 -10.21 -11.68 -4.50
CA ALA A 153 -11.13 -12.73 -4.03
C ALA A 153 -10.47 -14.12 -3.96
N ARG A 154 -9.45 -14.37 -4.80
CA ARG A 154 -8.72 -15.64 -4.84
C ARG A 154 -7.57 -15.71 -3.83
N LEU A 155 -6.90 -14.59 -3.59
CA LEU A 155 -5.67 -14.51 -2.78
C LEU A 155 -5.91 -14.10 -1.33
N VAL A 156 -7.04 -13.46 -1.03
CA VAL A 156 -7.32 -12.84 0.26
C VAL A 156 -8.59 -13.45 0.88
N ASP A 157 -8.45 -13.96 2.11
CA ASP A 157 -9.59 -14.32 2.95
C ASP A 157 -10.05 -13.09 3.73
N PHE A 158 -11.12 -12.45 3.25
CA PHE A 158 -11.70 -11.27 3.90
C PHE A 158 -12.42 -11.61 5.20
N ASP A 159 -12.93 -12.83 5.39
CA ASP A 159 -13.51 -13.22 6.67
C ASP A 159 -12.43 -13.29 7.74
N ARG A 160 -11.22 -13.76 7.40
CA ARG A 160 -10.06 -13.69 8.29
C ARG A 160 -9.66 -12.25 8.64
N ILE A 161 -9.62 -11.35 7.64
CA ILE A 161 -9.37 -9.91 7.90
C ILE A 161 -10.40 -9.38 8.90
N ASN A 162 -11.67 -9.74 8.72
CA ASN A 162 -12.76 -9.27 9.59
C ASN A 162 -12.86 -10.02 10.92
N ALA A 163 -12.15 -11.14 11.09
CA ALA A 163 -11.96 -11.81 12.39
C ALA A 163 -10.97 -11.07 13.30
N ARG A 164 -10.26 -10.06 12.77
CA ARG A 164 -9.42 -9.11 13.53
C ARG A 164 -8.25 -9.76 14.29
N GLU A 165 -7.75 -10.90 13.81
CA GLU A 165 -6.52 -11.51 14.31
C GLU A 165 -5.30 -10.59 14.11
N MET A 166 -5.31 -9.83 13.01
CA MET A 166 -4.34 -8.79 12.68
C MET A 166 -5.12 -7.53 12.32
N ARG A 167 -4.67 -6.37 12.83
CA ARG A 167 -5.28 -5.10 12.45
C ARG A 167 -4.86 -4.74 11.02
N LEU A 168 -5.81 -4.28 10.21
CA LEU A 168 -5.61 -3.82 8.84
C LEU A 168 -6.16 -2.40 8.72
N SER A 169 -5.34 -1.47 8.23
CA SER A 169 -5.77 -0.11 7.90
C SER A 169 -5.43 0.24 6.45
N ILE A 170 -6.38 0.83 5.73
CA ILE A 170 -6.28 1.10 4.29
C ILE A 170 -6.64 2.55 4.04
N GLY A 171 -5.77 3.27 3.35
CA GLY A 171 -5.94 4.70 3.05
C GLY A 171 -6.49 4.95 1.66
N ALA A 172 -7.52 5.79 1.55
CA ALA A 172 -8.10 6.22 0.28
C ALA A 172 -8.52 7.70 0.34
N VAL A 173 -8.82 8.32 -0.79
CA VAL A 173 -9.27 9.72 -0.87
C VAL A 173 -10.72 9.77 -1.35
N ASN A 174 -11.60 10.41 -0.60
CA ASN A 174 -12.98 10.63 -1.05
C ASN A 174 -12.99 11.63 -2.21
N VAL A 175 -13.57 11.23 -3.35
CA VAL A 175 -13.54 11.99 -4.61
C VAL A 175 -14.29 13.32 -4.50
N ARG A 176 -15.39 13.37 -3.75
CA ARG A 176 -16.24 14.55 -3.63
C ARG A 176 -15.60 15.64 -2.77
N THR A 177 -14.97 15.23 -1.67
CA THR A 177 -14.45 16.15 -0.66
C THR A 177 -12.95 16.38 -0.75
N GLY A 178 -12.21 15.49 -1.41
CA GLY A 178 -10.74 15.47 -1.41
C GLY A 178 -10.14 15.05 -0.07
N ASN A 179 -10.97 14.67 0.91
CA ASN A 179 -10.51 14.29 2.23
C ASN A 179 -9.94 12.87 2.23
N PHE A 180 -8.86 12.69 2.98
CA PHE A 180 -8.29 11.38 3.24
C PHE A 180 -9.19 10.59 4.19
N ALA A 181 -9.45 9.33 3.86
CA ALA A 181 -10.24 8.39 4.64
C ALA A 181 -9.41 7.13 4.96
N TYR A 182 -9.66 6.56 6.14
CA TYR A 182 -9.07 5.30 6.58
C TYR A 182 -10.16 4.29 6.90
N PHE A 183 -10.10 3.17 6.19
CA PHE A 183 -10.87 1.97 6.48
C PHE A 183 -10.03 1.06 7.36
N ASP A 184 -10.55 0.69 8.52
CA ASP A 184 -9.81 -0.04 9.54
C ASP A 184 -10.64 -1.19 10.10
N ASN A 185 -10.17 -2.43 9.99
CA ASN A 185 -10.94 -3.61 10.40
C ASN A 185 -11.26 -3.65 11.90
N ALA A 186 -10.64 -2.79 12.73
CA ALA A 186 -11.02 -2.63 14.14
C ALA A 186 -12.42 -2.00 14.30
N LYS A 187 -12.89 -1.22 13.32
CA LYS A 187 -14.18 -0.51 13.34
C LYS A 187 -15.08 -0.85 12.14
N ASP A 188 -14.49 -1.08 10.97
CA ASP A 188 -15.18 -1.28 9.71
C ASP A 188 -15.18 -2.77 9.30
N ARG A 189 -16.09 -3.16 8.40
CA ARG A 189 -16.02 -4.44 7.70
C ARG A 189 -15.27 -4.22 6.39
N ILE A 190 -14.13 -4.88 6.23
CA ILE A 190 -13.28 -4.74 5.04
C ILE A 190 -13.65 -5.78 3.99
N GLY A 191 -13.88 -5.31 2.77
CA GLY A 191 -14.04 -6.13 1.57
C GLY A 191 -13.08 -5.70 0.44
N PRO A 192 -13.13 -6.36 -0.72
CA PRO A 192 -12.22 -6.10 -1.83
C PRO A 192 -12.29 -4.65 -2.35
N GLU A 193 -13.47 -4.03 -2.32
CA GLU A 193 -13.69 -2.64 -2.72
C GLU A 193 -12.82 -1.65 -1.93
N HIS A 194 -12.57 -1.91 -0.65
CA HIS A 194 -11.72 -1.07 0.19
C HIS A 194 -10.26 -1.08 -0.28
N ILE A 195 -9.77 -2.26 -0.68
CA ILE A 195 -8.41 -2.44 -1.21
C ILE A 195 -8.30 -1.82 -2.61
N MET A 196 -9.30 -2.04 -3.45
CA MET A 196 -9.36 -1.48 -4.80
C MET A 196 -9.44 0.05 -4.79
N ALA A 197 -10.23 0.65 -3.88
CA ALA A 197 -10.33 2.09 -3.70
C ALA A 197 -8.96 2.71 -3.40
N SER A 198 -8.21 2.09 -2.49
CA SER A 198 -6.86 2.53 -2.15
C SER A 198 -5.87 2.42 -3.32
N GLY A 199 -6.12 1.60 -4.34
CA GLY A 199 -5.30 1.47 -5.55
C GLY A 199 -5.88 2.15 -6.77
N ALA A 200 -7.00 2.86 -6.66
CA ALA A 200 -7.71 3.46 -7.77
C ALA A 200 -7.07 4.80 -8.20
N LEU A 201 -5.87 4.74 -8.78
CA LEU A 201 -5.09 5.92 -9.16
C LEU A 201 -5.63 6.56 -10.45
N PRO A 202 -6.16 7.80 -10.40
CA PRO A 202 -6.63 8.49 -11.59
C PRO A 202 -5.47 9.04 -12.44
N PRO A 203 -5.66 9.21 -13.76
CA PRO A 203 -6.83 8.82 -14.56
C PRO A 203 -6.82 7.33 -14.98
N GLY A 204 -5.89 6.52 -14.46
CA GLY A 204 -5.73 5.12 -14.86
C GLY A 204 -6.94 4.27 -14.47
N PHE A 205 -7.36 4.34 -13.21
CA PHE A 205 -8.42 3.51 -12.64
C PHE A 205 -9.62 4.34 -12.18
N ASP A 206 -10.81 3.75 -12.30
CA ASP A 206 -12.07 4.38 -11.91
C ASP A 206 -12.18 4.48 -10.39
N ALA A 207 -12.92 5.49 -9.92
CA ALA A 207 -13.25 5.61 -8.51
C ALA A 207 -14.09 4.41 -8.05
N VAL A 208 -13.80 3.90 -6.87
CA VAL A 208 -14.54 2.77 -6.29
C VAL A 208 -15.60 3.29 -5.32
N GLU A 209 -16.81 2.76 -5.43
CA GLU A 209 -17.92 3.12 -4.56
C GLU A 209 -17.94 2.24 -3.30
N ILE A 210 -18.00 2.88 -2.13
CA ILE A 210 -18.06 2.25 -0.81
C ILE A 210 -19.10 3.04 -0.01
N ASP A 211 -20.15 2.37 0.47
CA ASP A 211 -21.23 2.97 1.26
C ASP A 211 -21.86 4.23 0.64
N GLY A 212 -22.00 4.25 -0.69
CA GLY A 212 -22.59 5.37 -1.45
C GLY A 212 -21.64 6.54 -1.72
N GLU A 213 -20.41 6.49 -1.23
CA GLU A 213 -19.36 7.46 -1.49
C GLU A 213 -18.31 6.89 -2.44
N ARG A 214 -17.62 7.76 -3.20
CA ARG A 214 -16.60 7.35 -4.19
C ARG A 214 -15.20 7.69 -3.72
N TYR A 215 -14.27 6.78 -3.97
CA TYR A 215 -12.90 6.87 -3.49
C TYR A 215 -11.86 6.61 -4.59
N TRP A 216 -10.76 7.35 -4.51
CA TRP A 216 -9.53 7.17 -5.29
C TRP A 216 -8.35 6.76 -4.40
N ASP A 217 -7.24 6.44 -5.05
CA ASP A 217 -5.99 6.06 -4.40
C ASP A 217 -5.53 7.08 -3.35
N GLY A 218 -5.15 6.57 -2.18
CA GLY A 218 -4.61 7.35 -1.06
C GLY A 218 -3.40 8.20 -1.46
N GLY A 219 -2.56 7.68 -2.35
CA GLY A 219 -1.32 8.29 -2.81
C GLY A 219 -1.49 9.68 -3.43
N MET A 220 -2.71 10.08 -3.79
CA MET A 220 -3.03 11.44 -4.22
C MET A 220 -2.80 12.50 -3.13
N VAL A 221 -2.97 12.14 -1.86
CA VAL A 221 -2.89 13.08 -0.72
C VAL A 221 -1.78 12.67 0.23
N SER A 222 -1.71 11.39 0.60
CA SER A 222 -0.63 10.84 1.41
C SER A 222 -0.26 9.47 0.89
N ASN A 223 1.01 9.26 0.56
CA ASN A 223 1.46 7.98 0.03
C ASN A 223 1.85 6.97 1.12
N THR A 224 1.92 7.41 2.38
CA THR A 224 2.31 6.57 3.52
C THR A 224 1.36 6.76 4.69
N PRO A 225 0.74 5.68 5.20
CA PRO A 225 -0.27 5.79 6.25
C PRO A 225 0.32 5.89 7.68
N LEU A 226 1.51 6.50 7.84
CA LEU A 226 2.19 6.60 9.13
C LEU A 226 1.39 7.49 10.11
N GLU A 227 0.84 8.60 9.63
CA GLU A 227 0.08 9.52 10.49
C GLU A 227 -1.12 8.83 11.15
N TRP A 228 -1.79 7.91 10.44
CA TRP A 228 -2.86 7.11 11.02
C TRP A 228 -2.37 6.16 12.10
N VAL A 229 -1.22 5.50 11.86
CA VAL A 229 -0.61 4.61 12.84
C VAL A 229 -0.25 5.37 14.12
N LEU A 230 0.37 6.55 13.97
CA LEU A 230 0.73 7.42 15.09
C LEU A 230 -0.51 8.02 15.79
N ALA A 231 -1.55 8.37 15.04
CA ALA A 231 -2.77 8.98 15.56
C ALA A 231 -3.72 7.98 16.24
N ALA A 232 -3.56 6.67 16.03
CA ALA A 232 -4.46 5.67 16.60
C ALA A 232 -4.43 5.57 18.14
N ARG A 233 -3.65 6.42 18.83
CA ARG A 233 -3.66 6.62 20.29
C ARG A 233 -3.79 5.30 21.07
N SER A 234 -2.99 4.30 20.70
CA SER A 234 -2.91 3.08 21.49
C SER A 234 -2.11 3.38 22.77
N ARG A 235 -2.43 2.70 23.87
CA ARG A 235 -1.55 2.65 25.04
C ARG A 235 -0.40 1.64 24.86
N LEU A 236 -0.30 1.07 23.66
CA LEU A 236 0.61 -0.02 23.35
C LEU A 236 1.97 0.55 22.96
N HIS A 237 3.03 0.01 23.56
CA HIS A 237 4.38 0.27 23.10
C HIS A 237 4.53 -0.31 21.69
N THR A 238 4.56 0.55 20.66
CA THR A 238 4.42 0.12 19.26
C THR A 238 5.73 0.33 18.49
N LEU A 239 6.29 -0.75 17.95
CA LEU A 239 7.38 -0.70 16.98
C LEU A 239 6.80 -0.52 15.58
N VAL A 240 7.28 0.47 14.82
CA VAL A 240 6.79 0.75 13.47
C VAL A 240 7.89 0.50 12.44
N PHE A 241 7.64 -0.45 11.54
CA PHE A 241 8.42 -0.65 10.31
C PHE A 241 7.73 0.09 9.16
N GLN A 242 8.37 1.14 8.64
CA GLN A 242 7.91 1.84 7.45
C GLN A 242 8.74 1.44 6.25
N VAL A 243 8.07 0.98 5.19
CA VAL A 243 8.71 0.61 3.92
C VAL A 243 8.38 1.66 2.87
N ASP A 244 9.32 2.57 2.66
CA ASP A 244 9.27 3.58 1.61
C ASP A 244 9.87 3.03 0.31
N LEU A 245 9.13 3.19 -0.78
CA LEU A 245 9.50 2.85 -2.15
C LEU A 245 10.06 4.05 -2.93
N TRP A 246 9.72 5.27 -2.52
CA TRP A 246 10.15 6.50 -3.16
C TRP A 246 11.09 7.30 -2.27
N SER A 247 12.32 7.53 -2.75
CA SER A 247 13.31 8.29 -1.99
C SER A 247 13.06 9.80 -2.08
N ALA A 248 12.86 10.44 -0.92
CA ALA A 248 12.83 11.90 -0.83
C ALA A 248 14.19 12.54 -1.20
N ARG A 249 15.29 11.76 -1.22
CA ARG A 249 16.64 12.22 -1.56
C ARG A 249 17.09 11.60 -2.87
N GLY A 250 17.70 12.40 -3.72
CA GLY A 250 18.27 11.94 -4.99
C GLY A 250 19.17 13.02 -5.56
N ASP A 251 19.96 12.63 -6.56
CA ASP A 251 20.85 13.56 -7.25
C ASP A 251 20.06 14.55 -8.12
N VAL A 252 20.72 15.66 -8.47
CA VAL A 252 20.15 16.61 -9.43
C VAL A 252 20.14 15.96 -10.80
N PRO A 253 18.96 15.83 -11.45
CA PRO A 253 18.87 15.15 -12.74
C PRO A 253 19.61 15.94 -13.83
N SER A 254 20.32 15.22 -14.70
CA SER A 254 21.08 15.78 -15.83
C SER A 254 20.35 15.66 -17.18
N ASP A 255 19.22 14.96 -17.23
CA ASP A 255 18.40 14.77 -18.43
C ASP A 255 16.89 14.77 -18.12
N LEU A 256 16.06 14.77 -19.16
CA LEU A 256 14.59 14.81 -19.04
C LEU A 256 14.01 13.54 -18.39
N ALA A 257 14.63 12.38 -18.60
CA ALA A 257 14.16 11.13 -18.01
C ALA A 257 14.38 11.16 -16.48
N GLY A 258 15.55 11.61 -16.05
CA GLY A 258 15.89 11.87 -14.66
C GLY A 258 14.99 12.92 -14.03
N VAL A 259 14.64 14.00 -14.75
CA VAL A 259 13.66 14.99 -14.25
C VAL A 259 12.29 14.33 -14.01
N ALA A 260 11.80 13.52 -14.94
CA ALA A 260 10.52 12.83 -14.78
C ALA A 260 10.53 11.84 -13.61
N THR A 261 11.62 11.08 -13.43
CA THR A 261 11.82 10.19 -12.30
C THR A 261 11.86 10.97 -10.98
N ARG A 262 12.68 12.02 -10.91
CA ARG A 262 12.83 12.84 -9.70
C ARG A 262 11.53 13.55 -9.31
N MET A 263 10.75 14.00 -10.29
CA MET A 263 9.41 14.56 -10.06
C MET A 263 8.50 13.54 -9.37
N LYS A 264 8.45 12.29 -9.85
CA LYS A 264 7.66 11.21 -9.22
C LYS A 264 8.17 10.88 -7.81
N GLU A 265 9.49 10.77 -7.64
CA GLU A 265 10.09 10.53 -6.32
C GLU A 265 9.70 11.61 -5.32
N ILE A 266 9.80 12.89 -5.68
CA ILE A 266 9.41 13.98 -4.79
C ILE A 266 7.90 13.93 -4.50
N GLN A 267 7.06 13.78 -5.54
CA GLN A 267 5.61 13.75 -5.43
C GLN A 267 5.11 12.63 -4.51
N TYR A 268 5.68 11.43 -4.65
CA TYR A 268 5.25 10.24 -3.92
C TYR A 268 6.12 9.94 -2.69
N SER A 269 7.17 10.71 -2.43
CA SER A 269 7.97 10.55 -1.21
C SER A 269 7.16 10.84 0.05
N SER A 270 7.43 10.06 1.09
CA SER A 270 6.82 10.25 2.39
C SER A 270 7.32 11.53 3.05
N ARG A 271 6.41 12.37 3.55
CA ARG A 271 6.74 13.50 4.44
C ARG A 271 6.98 13.05 5.88
N THR A 272 7.69 11.94 6.05
CA THR A 272 7.87 11.22 7.32
C THR A 272 8.43 12.11 8.42
N ARG A 273 9.36 13.02 8.10
CA ARG A 273 9.93 13.95 9.09
C ARG A 273 8.88 14.90 9.65
N SER A 274 8.04 15.50 8.81
CA SER A 274 6.99 16.41 9.27
C SER A 274 5.99 15.71 10.19
N ALA A 275 5.57 14.49 9.82
CA ALA A 275 4.65 13.68 10.63
C ALA A 275 5.27 13.26 11.97
N THR A 276 6.50 12.75 11.94
CA THR A 276 7.20 12.29 13.16
C THR A 276 7.60 13.45 14.07
N ASP A 277 8.00 14.61 13.54
CA ASP A 277 8.30 15.81 14.33
C ASP A 277 7.04 16.36 15.02
N ALA A 278 5.90 16.39 14.31
CA ALA A 278 4.61 16.78 14.87
C ALA A 278 4.15 15.81 15.98
N PHE A 279 4.30 14.51 15.75
CA PHE A 279 4.00 13.49 16.76
C PHE A 279 4.90 13.64 17.99
N ARG A 280 6.22 13.77 17.80
CA ARG A 280 7.18 13.97 18.89
C ARG A 280 6.88 15.22 19.69
N ARG A 281 6.48 16.31 19.04
CA ARG A 281 6.06 17.55 19.70
C ARG A 281 4.81 17.33 20.55
N THR A 282 3.83 16.60 20.02
CA THR A 282 2.59 16.28 20.73
C THR A 282 2.85 15.42 21.97
N GLU A 283 3.69 14.38 21.85
CA GLU A 283 4.05 13.53 22.98
C GLU A 283 4.87 14.29 24.04
N LYS A 284 5.80 15.17 23.64
CA LYS A 284 6.50 16.05 24.59
C LYS A 284 5.54 16.94 25.38
N LEU A 285 4.57 17.55 24.70
CA LEU A 285 3.56 18.38 25.35
C LEU A 285 2.67 17.56 26.29
N ARG A 286 2.34 16.32 25.92
CA ARG A 286 1.56 15.40 26.74
C ARG A 286 2.31 15.00 28.01
N THR A 287 3.59 14.64 27.89
CA THR A 287 4.43 14.32 29.05
C THR A 287 4.52 15.52 29.99
N ALA A 288 4.85 16.71 29.46
CA ALA A 288 4.92 17.93 30.25
C ALA A 288 3.58 18.28 30.93
N TYR A 289 2.45 18.05 30.24
CA TYR A 289 1.11 18.26 30.81
C TYR A 289 0.81 17.28 31.95
N ASN A 290 1.14 16.00 31.79
CA ASN A 290 0.95 15.00 32.85
C ASN A 290 1.86 15.27 34.07
N GLU A 291 3.11 15.68 33.84
CA GLU A 291 4.03 16.10 34.90
C GLU A 291 3.49 17.32 35.66
N LEU A 292 2.95 18.31 34.94
CA LEU A 292 2.34 19.49 35.56
C LEU A 292 1.07 19.14 36.35
N LEU A 293 0.20 18.27 35.82
CA LEU A 293 -0.98 17.77 36.54
C LEU A 293 -0.60 17.05 37.83
N ALA A 294 0.48 16.27 37.84
CA ALA A 294 0.96 15.58 39.03
C ALA A 294 1.47 16.53 40.14
N LEU A 295 1.81 17.78 39.78
CA LEU A 295 2.24 18.82 40.71
C LEU A 295 1.09 19.71 41.20
N MET A 296 -0.11 19.58 40.64
CA MET A 296 -1.27 20.38 41.05
C MET A 296 -1.93 19.75 42.29
N PRO A 297 -2.40 20.58 43.25
CA PRO A 297 -3.18 20.08 44.38
C PRO A 297 -4.50 19.45 43.89
N PRO A 298 -5.02 18.44 44.61
CA PRO A 298 -6.22 17.69 44.24
C PRO A 298 -7.50 18.52 44.24
#